data_AF-A0A7W6CMJ2-F1
#
_entry.id   AF-A0A7W6CMJ2-F1
#
_cell.length_a   1.000
_cell.length_b   1.000
_cell.length_c   1.000
_cell.angle_alpha   90.00
_cell.angle_beta   90.00
_cell.angle_gamma   90.00
#
_symmetry.space_group_name_H-M   'P 1'
#
loop_
_entity.id
_entity.type
_entity.pdbx_description
1 polymer ?
#
loop_
_entity_poly.entity_id
_entity_poly.type
_entity_poly.pdbx_seq_one_letter_code
_entity_poly.pdbx_strand_id
1 'polypeptide(L)'
;MNSLAPMIETSPQTAPWRINVNRGQRIGRVSSEWFSRPDDEKFLSLKDLYASVRTRADKASTRIVESRSLRVEARSDNAERLMLLAPGDDHPIAPTNWSFGQLSSLVGAPASYLRNLPAALAGINLQHGLIHHRGEQVKLLQTEDGRTELRAATGAEYGRIWDHELVAAVMNFAGDGTGDTRWKVPGTIDWSNMRYNP
;
A
#
# COMPACT_ATOMS: atom_id res chain seq x y z
N MET A 1 -17.38 -16.56 -23.50
CA MET A 1 -17.94 -15.20 -23.56
C MET A 1 -18.26 -14.77 -22.14
N ASN A 2 -17.33 -14.06 -21.50
CA ASN A 2 -17.56 -13.52 -20.15
C ASN A 2 -18.45 -12.29 -20.26
N SER A 3 -19.65 -12.38 -19.68
CA SER A 3 -20.54 -11.25 -19.51
C SER A 3 -19.91 -10.29 -18.50
N LEU A 4 -19.38 -9.17 -18.99
CA LEU A 4 -19.03 -8.03 -18.15
C LEU A 4 -20.34 -7.56 -17.50
N ALA A 5 -20.36 -7.50 -16.16
CA ALA A 5 -21.45 -6.85 -15.44
C ALA A 5 -21.63 -5.44 -16.02
N PRO A 6 -22.87 -4.97 -16.28
CA PRO A 6 -23.08 -3.64 -16.82
C PRO A 6 -22.45 -2.63 -15.87
N MET A 7 -21.62 -1.73 -16.42
CA MET A 7 -21.18 -0.54 -15.70
C MET A 7 -22.44 0.15 -15.18
N ILE A 8 -22.52 0.35 -13.87
CA ILE A 8 -23.59 1.16 -13.29
C ILE A 8 -23.31 2.58 -13.77
N GLU A 9 -24.02 3.02 -14.81
CA GLU A 9 -24.10 4.43 -15.16
C GLU A 9 -24.84 5.15 -14.03
N THR A 10 -24.09 5.60 -13.02
CA THR A 10 -24.61 6.48 -11.97
C THR A 10 -24.82 7.85 -12.58
N SER A 11 -26.04 8.12 -13.06
CA SER A 11 -26.42 9.45 -13.53
C SER A 11 -26.16 10.48 -12.41
N PRO A 12 -25.56 11.65 -12.72
CA PRO A 12 -25.33 12.69 -11.74
C PRO A 12 -26.65 13.09 -11.08
N GLN A 13 -26.62 13.22 -9.76
CA GLN A 13 -27.84 13.48 -9.01
C GLN A 13 -28.00 14.98 -8.78
N THR A 14 -29.12 15.53 -9.24
CA THR A 14 -29.41 16.96 -9.21
C THR A 14 -30.21 17.41 -7.98
N ALA A 15 -30.62 16.49 -7.09
CA ALA A 15 -31.45 16.82 -5.93
C ALA A 15 -31.10 16.00 -4.67
N PRO A 16 -31.31 16.57 -3.47
CA PRO A 16 -31.12 15.85 -2.21
C PRO A 16 -32.09 14.67 -2.05
N TRP A 17 -31.63 13.55 -1.51
CA TRP A 17 -32.51 12.43 -1.14
C TRP A 17 -32.46 12.10 0.35
N ARG A 18 -33.57 11.62 0.88
CA ARG A 18 -33.67 11.24 2.29
C ARG A 18 -33.14 9.82 2.50
N ILE A 19 -32.24 9.65 3.47
CA ILE A 19 -31.81 8.32 3.91
C ILE A 19 -32.93 7.71 4.76
N ASN A 20 -33.43 6.54 4.36
CA ASN A 20 -34.40 5.79 5.15
C ASN A 20 -33.70 4.64 5.87
N VAL A 21 -33.33 4.87 7.13
CA VAL A 21 -32.62 3.89 7.97
C VAL A 21 -33.44 2.62 8.29
N ASN A 22 -34.75 2.64 8.06
CA ASN A 22 -35.64 1.49 8.28
C ASN A 22 -35.75 0.59 7.04
N ARG A 23 -35.11 0.94 5.92
CA ARG A 23 -35.09 0.12 4.69
C ARG A 23 -33.66 -0.40 4.44
N GLY A 24 -33.56 -1.68 4.11
CA GLY A 24 -32.28 -2.34 3.81
C GLY A 24 -31.51 -2.76 5.06
N GLN A 25 -30.20 -3.00 4.91
CA GLN A 25 -29.30 -3.40 5.99
C GLN A 25 -28.25 -2.32 6.24
N ARG A 26 -28.02 -1.97 7.50
CA ARG A 26 -26.91 -1.10 7.90
C ARG A 26 -25.60 -1.90 7.92
N ILE A 27 -24.70 -1.62 6.99
CA ILE A 27 -23.32 -2.14 6.99
C ILE A 27 -22.40 -1.03 7.50
N GLY A 28 -22.09 -1.04 8.80
CA GLY A 28 -21.27 -0.01 9.42
C GLY A 28 -19.76 -0.16 9.21
N ARG A 29 -19.31 -1.29 8.64
CA ARG A 29 -17.89 -1.65 8.57
C ARG A 29 -17.02 -0.59 7.90
N VAL A 30 -17.45 -0.06 6.75
CA VAL A 30 -16.69 0.96 6.00
C VAL A 30 -16.52 2.24 6.83
N SER A 31 -17.58 2.69 7.50
CA SER A 31 -17.53 3.86 8.38
C SER A 31 -16.65 3.62 9.61
N SER A 32 -16.73 2.42 10.20
CA SER A 32 -15.88 2.04 11.35
C SER A 32 -14.40 1.96 10.98
N GLU A 33 -14.08 1.36 9.84
CA GLU A 33 -12.71 1.28 9.33
C GLU A 33 -12.18 2.71 9.05
N TRP A 34 -12.93 3.56 8.35
CA TRP A 34 -12.55 4.96 8.12
C TRP A 34 -12.36 5.74 9.44
N PHE A 35 -13.26 5.57 10.40
CA PHE A 35 -13.17 6.27 11.69
C PHE A 35 -11.93 5.85 12.50
N SER A 36 -11.57 4.57 12.44
CA SER A 36 -10.41 4.01 13.17
C SER A 36 -9.05 4.39 12.58
N ARG A 37 -9.02 4.97 11.38
CA ARG A 37 -7.78 5.42 10.75
C ARG A 37 -7.15 6.59 11.52
N PRO A 38 -5.82 6.77 11.46
CA PRO A 38 -5.19 8.04 11.77
C PRO A 38 -5.73 9.19 10.90
N ASP A 39 -5.60 10.43 11.35
CA ASP A 39 -6.16 11.59 10.64
C ASP A 39 -5.52 11.81 9.26
N ASP A 40 -4.23 11.50 9.11
CA ASP A 40 -3.49 11.54 7.85
C ASP A 40 -3.89 10.42 6.86
N GLU A 41 -4.66 9.44 7.31
CA GLU A 41 -5.23 8.37 6.48
C GLU A 41 -6.74 8.55 6.24
N LYS A 42 -7.35 9.66 6.71
CA LYS A 42 -8.75 9.99 6.48
C LYS A 42 -8.89 11.03 5.37
N PHE A 43 -9.57 10.64 4.29
CA PHE A 43 -9.86 11.55 3.18
C PHE A 43 -11.35 11.86 3.12
N LEU A 44 -11.66 13.13 2.84
CA LEU A 44 -13.03 13.64 2.69
C LEU A 44 -13.44 13.81 1.22
N SER A 45 -12.56 13.47 0.29
CA SER A 45 -12.86 13.40 -1.14
C SER A 45 -12.00 12.32 -1.81
N LEU A 46 -12.45 11.82 -2.96
CA LEU A 46 -11.66 10.88 -3.77
C LEU A 46 -10.47 11.58 -4.44
N LYS A 47 -10.57 12.86 -4.76
CA LYS A 47 -9.43 13.65 -5.27
C LYS A 47 -8.30 13.80 -4.24
N ASP A 48 -8.62 14.04 -2.96
CA ASP A 48 -7.60 14.14 -1.91
C ASP A 48 -6.91 12.80 -1.70
N LEU A 49 -7.69 11.71 -1.67
CA LEU A 49 -7.14 10.35 -1.63
C LEU A 49 -6.23 10.10 -2.84
N TYR A 50 -6.71 10.41 -4.05
CA TYR A 50 -5.96 10.25 -5.30
C TYR A 50 -4.64 11.01 -5.26
N ALA A 51 -4.66 12.28 -4.88
CA ALA A 51 -3.45 13.12 -4.80
C ALA A 51 -2.43 12.53 -3.81
N SER A 52 -2.88 12.05 -2.66
CA SER A 52 -2.03 11.41 -1.65
C SER A 52 -1.36 10.13 -2.20
N VAL A 53 -2.16 9.21 -2.76
CA VAL A 53 -1.61 7.94 -3.27
C VAL A 53 -0.82 8.12 -4.56
N ARG A 54 -1.13 9.15 -5.36
CA ARG A 54 -0.37 9.51 -6.56
C ARG A 54 1.00 10.07 -6.17
N THR A 55 1.06 10.99 -5.21
CA THR A 55 2.32 11.52 -4.67
C THR A 55 3.22 10.40 -4.15
N ARG A 56 2.64 9.41 -3.47
CA ARG A 56 3.39 8.22 -3.01
C ARG A 56 3.95 7.41 -4.18
N ALA A 57 3.18 7.23 -5.25
CA ALA A 57 3.62 6.51 -6.44
C ALA A 57 4.71 7.27 -7.20
N ASP A 58 4.60 8.59 -7.32
CA ASP A 58 5.58 9.43 -8.01
C ASP A 58 6.95 9.44 -7.29
N LYS A 59 6.96 9.27 -5.97
CA LYS A 59 8.18 9.11 -5.15
C LYS A 59 8.74 7.69 -5.12
N ALA A 60 8.06 6.74 -5.75
CA ALA A 60 8.45 5.34 -5.70
C ALA A 60 9.27 4.96 -6.93
N SER A 61 10.31 4.16 -6.71
CA SER A 61 11.15 3.62 -7.76
C SER A 61 11.17 2.10 -7.70
N THR A 62 11.40 1.47 -8.85
CA THR A 62 11.58 0.02 -8.91
C THR A 62 12.90 -0.33 -9.57
N ARG A 63 13.50 -1.44 -9.13
CA ARG A 63 14.67 -2.01 -9.77
C ARG A 63 14.65 -3.52 -9.68
N ILE A 64 15.17 -4.17 -10.72
CA ILE A 64 15.35 -5.62 -10.76
C ILE A 64 16.81 -5.91 -10.52
N VAL A 65 17.10 -6.77 -9.54
CA VAL A 65 18.46 -7.13 -9.15
C VAL A 65 18.55 -8.64 -8.93
N GLU A 66 19.72 -9.24 -9.07
CA GLU A 66 19.91 -10.62 -8.64
C GLU A 66 19.85 -10.70 -7.11
N SER A 67 19.12 -11.67 -6.55
CA SER A 67 18.99 -11.82 -5.09
C SER A 67 20.35 -11.90 -4.38
N ARG A 68 21.33 -12.61 -4.95
CA ARG A 68 22.68 -12.78 -4.38
C ARG A 68 23.54 -11.52 -4.41
N SER A 69 23.16 -10.54 -5.23
CA SER A 69 23.85 -9.25 -5.31
C SER A 69 23.39 -8.27 -4.22
N LEU A 70 22.28 -8.57 -3.54
CA LEU A 70 21.84 -7.79 -2.38
C LEU A 70 22.76 -8.05 -1.20
N ARG A 71 23.33 -6.97 -0.68
CA ARG A 71 24.14 -7.00 0.53
C ARG A 71 23.30 -6.54 1.71
N VAL A 72 23.43 -7.24 2.82
CA VAL A 72 22.78 -6.91 4.09
C VAL A 72 23.83 -6.27 4.99
N GLU A 73 23.53 -5.07 5.47
CA GLU A 73 24.35 -4.36 6.44
C GLU A 73 23.60 -4.25 7.76
N ALA A 74 24.20 -4.77 8.82
CA ALA A 74 23.73 -4.58 10.17
C ALA A 74 24.95 -4.28 11.04
N ARG A 75 24.89 -3.17 11.78
CA ARG A 75 26.02 -2.78 12.64
C ARG A 75 25.85 -3.42 14.02
N SER A 76 26.94 -3.94 14.58
CA SER A 76 26.95 -4.52 15.92
C SER A 76 26.69 -3.49 17.02
N ASP A 77 26.98 -2.22 16.76
CA ASP A 77 26.74 -1.09 17.68
C ASP A 77 25.31 -0.54 17.63
N ASN A 78 24.46 -1.05 16.73
CA ASN A 78 23.05 -0.70 16.64
C ASN A 78 22.21 -1.96 16.39
N ALA A 79 21.82 -2.62 17.49
CA ALA A 79 21.12 -3.89 17.48
C ALA A 79 19.76 -3.88 16.76
N GLU A 80 19.20 -2.70 16.46
CA GLU A 80 17.89 -2.54 15.84
C GLU A 80 17.96 -2.17 14.35
N ARG A 81 19.16 -1.90 13.81
CA ARG A 81 19.30 -1.38 12.44
C ARG A 81 19.89 -2.38 11.48
N LEU A 82 19.04 -2.83 10.54
CA LEU A 82 19.40 -3.61 9.37
C LEU A 82 19.05 -2.80 8.11
N MET A 83 19.98 -2.73 7.17
CA MET A 83 19.85 -2.04 5.89
C MET A 83 20.27 -2.99 4.75
N LEU A 84 19.86 -2.65 3.54
CA LEU A 84 20.24 -3.37 2.32
C LEU A 84 20.99 -2.42 1.39
N LEU A 85 21.99 -2.96 0.70
CA LEU A 85 22.64 -2.30 -0.43
C LEU A 85 22.29 -3.08 -1.69
N ALA A 86 21.75 -2.36 -2.67
CA ALA A 86 21.50 -2.90 -4.00
C ALA A 86 22.74 -2.71 -4.89
N PRO A 87 22.99 -3.60 -5.87
CA PRO A 87 24.09 -3.41 -6.80
C PRO A 87 23.98 -2.07 -7.53
N GLY A 88 25.09 -1.32 -7.58
CA GLY A 88 25.17 -0.03 -8.27
C GLY A 88 24.51 1.14 -7.56
N ASP A 89 24.07 0.97 -6.31
CA ASP A 89 23.52 2.06 -5.49
C ASP A 89 24.06 1.95 -4.05
N ASP A 90 24.87 2.92 -3.66
CA ASP A 90 25.48 2.98 -2.34
C ASP A 90 24.53 3.52 -1.27
N HIS A 91 23.32 3.99 -1.65
CA HIS A 91 22.33 4.44 -0.69
C HIS A 91 21.71 3.24 0.05
N PRO A 92 21.84 3.18 1.39
CA PRO A 92 21.26 2.08 2.16
C PRO A 92 19.72 2.14 2.14
N ILE A 93 19.10 0.98 1.92
CA ILE A 93 17.65 0.82 1.86
C ILE A 93 17.18 0.16 3.16
N ALA A 94 16.30 0.82 3.91
CA ALA A 94 15.70 0.27 5.13
C ALA A 94 14.52 -0.64 4.78
N PRO A 95 14.55 -1.95 5.07
CA PRO A 95 13.38 -2.79 4.89
C PRO A 95 12.28 -2.47 5.92
N THR A 96 11.06 -2.27 5.42
CA THR A 96 9.86 -2.34 6.26
C THR A 96 9.66 -3.75 6.81
N ASN A 97 8.89 -3.89 7.90
CA ASN A 97 8.52 -5.21 8.42
C ASN A 97 7.91 -6.13 7.34
N TRP A 98 7.11 -5.58 6.43
CA TRP A 98 6.55 -6.30 5.29
C TRP A 98 7.63 -6.80 4.33
N SER A 99 8.46 -5.89 3.80
CA SER A 99 9.52 -6.25 2.85
C SER A 99 10.57 -7.19 3.44
N PHE A 100 10.89 -7.04 4.73
CA PHE A 100 11.76 -7.97 5.47
C PHE A 100 11.17 -9.38 5.51
N GLY A 101 9.85 -9.48 5.70
CA GLY A 101 9.12 -10.74 5.59
C GLY A 101 9.27 -11.37 4.22
N GLN A 102 9.11 -10.57 3.15
CA GLN A 102 9.28 -11.05 1.77
C GLN A 102 10.71 -11.54 1.50
N LEU A 103 11.73 -10.81 1.95
CA LEU A 103 13.13 -11.22 1.82
C LEU A 103 13.43 -12.49 2.59
N SER A 104 12.87 -12.64 3.80
CA SER A 104 13.01 -13.86 4.60
C SER A 104 12.38 -15.05 3.89
N SER A 105 11.16 -14.88 3.36
CA SER A 105 10.46 -15.92 2.59
C SER A 105 11.21 -16.30 1.32
N LEU A 106 11.82 -15.34 0.62
CA LEU A 106 12.65 -15.57 -0.57
C LEU A 106 13.76 -16.59 -0.28
N VAL A 107 14.40 -16.49 0.90
CA VAL A 107 15.51 -17.36 1.27
C VAL A 107 15.09 -18.56 2.14
N GLY A 108 13.79 -18.81 2.29
CA GLY A 108 13.24 -19.90 3.10
C GLY A 108 13.43 -19.73 4.62
N ALA A 109 13.70 -18.51 5.10
CA ALA A 109 13.90 -18.23 6.52
C ALA A 109 12.60 -17.79 7.23
N PRO A 110 12.34 -18.22 8.47
CA PRO A 110 11.17 -17.76 9.23
C PRO A 110 11.31 -16.29 9.66
N ALA A 111 10.54 -15.40 9.05
CA ALA A 111 10.60 -13.96 9.32
C ALA A 111 10.35 -13.59 10.79
N SER A 112 9.41 -14.28 11.45
CA SER A 112 9.10 -14.04 12.88
C SER A 112 10.30 -14.35 13.77
N TYR A 113 11.03 -15.42 13.48
CA TYR A 113 12.25 -15.77 14.21
C TYR A 113 13.34 -14.72 13.97
N LEU A 114 13.62 -14.36 12.72
CA LEU A 114 14.67 -13.38 12.41
C LEU A 114 14.40 -11.99 13.00
N ARG A 115 13.13 -11.56 13.10
CA ARG A 115 12.77 -10.28 13.74
C ARG A 115 13.06 -10.23 15.24
N ASN A 116 13.17 -11.37 15.90
CA ASN A 116 13.48 -11.45 17.33
C ASN A 116 14.99 -11.55 17.61
N LEU A 117 15.82 -11.62 16.56
CA LEU A 117 17.27 -11.62 16.70
C LEU A 117 17.81 -10.19 16.66
N PRO A 118 18.94 -9.92 17.33
CA PRO A 118 19.73 -8.72 17.08
C PRO A 118 19.99 -8.54 15.58
N ALA A 119 19.95 -7.30 15.08
CA ALA A 119 20.08 -6.98 13.66
C ALA A 119 21.30 -7.63 13.00
N ALA A 120 22.44 -7.72 13.71
CA ALA A 120 23.64 -8.38 13.21
C ALA A 120 23.41 -9.88 12.91
N LEU A 121 22.74 -10.61 13.81
CA LEU A 121 22.43 -12.03 13.61
C LEU A 121 21.37 -12.23 12.54
N ALA A 122 20.32 -11.41 12.56
CA ALA A 122 19.30 -11.41 11.51
C ALA A 122 19.93 -11.14 10.12
N GLY A 123 20.86 -10.18 10.06
CA GLY A 123 21.56 -9.78 8.86
C GLY A 123 22.47 -10.88 8.31
N ILE A 124 23.26 -11.54 9.16
CA ILE A 124 24.10 -12.68 8.75
C ILE A 124 23.25 -13.83 8.19
N ASN A 125 22.16 -14.18 8.89
CA ASN A 125 21.26 -15.25 8.44
C ASN A 125 20.59 -14.91 7.11
N LEU A 126 20.11 -13.68 6.95
CA LEU A 126 19.51 -13.23 5.71
C LEU A 126 20.54 -13.18 4.57
N GLN A 127 21.74 -12.66 4.82
CA GLN A 127 22.83 -12.60 3.85
C GLN A 127 23.25 -13.99 3.38
N HIS A 128 23.36 -14.95 4.30
CA HIS A 128 23.64 -16.35 3.98
C HIS A 128 22.58 -16.90 3.02
N GLY A 129 21.30 -16.66 3.33
CA GLY A 129 20.19 -17.05 2.46
C GLY A 129 20.28 -16.45 1.06
N LEU A 130 20.56 -15.15 0.96
CA LEU A 130 20.60 -14.42 -0.32
C LEU A 130 21.72 -14.90 -1.24
N ILE A 131 22.91 -15.19 -0.69
CA ILE A 131 24.07 -15.67 -1.47
C ILE A 131 23.83 -17.07 -2.05
N HIS A 132 23.12 -17.95 -1.31
CA HIS A 132 22.82 -19.31 -1.73
C HIS A 132 21.51 -19.43 -2.53
N HIS A 133 20.73 -18.35 -2.62
CA HIS A 133 19.55 -18.29 -3.46
C HIS A 133 19.97 -18.38 -4.95
N ARG A 134 19.27 -19.19 -5.76
CA ARG A 134 19.66 -19.61 -7.12
C ARG A 134 19.64 -18.49 -8.18
N GLY A 135 20.33 -17.38 -7.94
CA GLY A 135 20.50 -16.29 -8.91
C GLY A 135 19.20 -15.67 -9.42
N GLU A 136 18.08 -15.86 -8.70
CA GLU A 136 16.79 -15.35 -9.16
C GLU A 136 16.76 -13.83 -9.07
N GLN A 137 16.10 -13.23 -10.05
CA GLN A 137 15.89 -11.79 -10.09
C GLN A 137 14.73 -11.39 -9.18
N VAL A 138 14.96 -10.36 -8.37
CA VAL A 138 13.99 -9.78 -7.45
C VAL A 138 13.71 -8.35 -7.88
N LYS A 139 12.43 -8.00 -7.99
CA LYS A 139 11.98 -6.62 -8.17
C LYS A 139 11.81 -5.97 -6.79
N LEU A 140 12.61 -4.94 -6.55
CA LEU A 140 12.53 -4.09 -5.37
C LEU A 140 11.62 -2.90 -5.67
N LEU A 141 10.72 -2.59 -4.74
CA LEU A 141 9.97 -1.34 -4.71
C LEU A 141 10.49 -0.49 -3.56
N GLN A 142 10.99 0.70 -3.88
CA GLN A 142 11.56 1.64 -2.94
C GLN A 142 10.73 2.92 -2.92
N THR A 143 10.74 3.64 -1.80
CA THR A 143 10.26 5.03 -1.73
C THR A 143 11.25 5.83 -0.92
N GLU A 144 11.32 7.11 -1.23
CA GLU A 144 12.15 8.06 -0.53
C GLU A 144 11.26 9.01 0.28
N ASP A 145 11.42 8.97 1.61
CA ASP A 145 10.77 9.91 2.52
C ASP A 145 11.67 10.10 3.77
N GLY A 146 12.65 11.00 3.65
CA GLY A 146 13.72 11.20 4.64
C GLY A 146 14.77 10.08 4.67
N ARG A 147 14.38 8.83 4.42
CA ARG A 147 15.26 7.69 4.13
C ARG A 147 14.66 6.83 3.02
N THR A 148 15.51 6.08 2.32
CA THR A 148 15.06 5.09 1.35
C THR A 148 14.50 3.88 2.08
N GLU A 149 13.22 3.59 1.87
CA GLU A 149 12.55 2.42 2.44
C GLU A 149 12.23 1.39 1.36
N LEU A 150 12.52 0.11 1.65
CA LEU A 150 12.03 -1.00 0.84
C LEU A 150 10.58 -1.27 1.24
N ARG A 151 9.65 -1.02 0.32
CA ARG A 151 8.23 -1.32 0.50
C ARG A 151 7.89 -2.74 0.08
N ALA A 152 8.58 -3.28 -0.92
CA ALA A 152 8.36 -4.66 -1.34
C ALA A 152 9.61 -5.26 -2.00
N ALA A 153 9.76 -6.57 -1.86
CA ALA A 153 10.68 -7.41 -2.62
C ALA A 153 9.88 -8.57 -3.20
N THR A 154 9.68 -8.57 -4.52
CA THR A 154 8.83 -9.52 -5.24
C THR A 154 9.60 -10.19 -6.37
N GLY A 155 9.04 -11.23 -7.01
CA GLY A 155 9.64 -11.78 -8.24
C GLY A 155 9.77 -10.72 -9.35
N ALA A 156 10.73 -10.89 -10.26
CA ALA A 156 10.99 -9.96 -11.36
C ALA A 156 9.75 -9.67 -12.23
N GLU A 157 8.94 -10.70 -12.48
CA GLU A 157 7.72 -10.62 -13.29
C GLU A 157 6.50 -10.08 -12.54
N TYR A 158 6.63 -9.73 -11.26
CA TYR A 158 5.51 -9.20 -10.49
C TYR A 158 5.05 -7.85 -11.08
N GLY A 159 3.82 -7.83 -11.58
CA GLY A 159 3.11 -6.63 -12.02
C GLY A 159 2.46 -5.92 -10.83
N ARG A 160 2.48 -4.59 -10.84
CA ARG A 160 1.87 -3.76 -9.80
C ARG A 160 0.80 -2.87 -10.42
N ILE A 161 -0.38 -2.92 -9.81
CA ILE A 161 -1.41 -1.90 -9.98
C ILE A 161 -1.20 -0.90 -8.85
N TRP A 162 -1.11 0.38 -9.18
CA TRP A 162 -0.96 1.44 -8.19
C TRP A 162 -2.30 1.85 -7.60
N ASP A 163 -2.30 2.22 -6.32
CA ASP A 163 -3.49 2.67 -5.62
C ASP A 163 -4.19 3.84 -6.35
N HIS A 164 -3.42 4.75 -6.94
CA HIS A 164 -3.99 5.88 -7.69
C HIS A 164 -4.74 5.43 -8.96
N GLU A 165 -4.36 4.32 -9.59
CA GLU A 165 -5.08 3.76 -10.74
C GLU A 165 -6.44 3.20 -10.30
N LEU A 166 -6.47 2.53 -9.13
CA LEU A 166 -7.72 2.05 -8.53
C LEU A 166 -8.63 3.21 -8.13
N VAL A 167 -8.09 4.25 -7.51
CA VAL A 167 -8.86 5.44 -7.13
C VAL A 167 -9.42 6.15 -8.36
N ALA A 168 -8.62 6.30 -9.44
CA ALA A 168 -9.10 6.85 -10.70
C ALA A 168 -10.23 6.02 -11.31
N ALA A 169 -10.12 4.69 -11.28
CA ALA A 169 -11.19 3.81 -11.75
C ALA A 169 -12.48 3.97 -10.94
N VAL A 170 -12.38 4.19 -9.63
CA VAL A 170 -13.55 4.49 -8.77
C VAL A 170 -14.14 5.85 -9.11
N MET A 171 -13.30 6.87 -9.28
CA MET A 171 -13.74 8.23 -9.63
C MET A 171 -14.56 8.27 -10.93
N ASN A 172 -14.27 7.39 -11.89
CA ASN A 172 -15.01 7.31 -13.15
C ASN A 172 -16.53 7.07 -12.97
N PHE A 173 -16.94 6.32 -11.93
CA PHE A 173 -18.36 6.09 -11.65
C PHE A 173 -18.85 6.78 -10.38
N ALA A 174 -17.95 7.12 -9.45
CA ALA A 174 -18.30 7.71 -8.17
C ALA A 174 -18.22 9.25 -8.14
N GLY A 175 -17.57 9.87 -9.13
CA GLY A 175 -17.18 11.27 -9.07
C GLY A 175 -16.13 11.51 -7.97
N ASP A 176 -16.24 12.62 -7.26
CA ASP A 176 -15.35 12.97 -6.15
C ASP A 176 -15.82 12.36 -4.80
N GLY A 177 -16.99 11.71 -4.80
CA GLY A 177 -17.55 11.12 -3.59
C GLY A 177 -18.01 12.11 -2.53
N THR A 178 -18.18 13.38 -2.91
CA THR A 178 -18.66 14.49 -2.06
C THR A 178 -20.05 14.97 -2.44
N GLY A 179 -20.49 14.74 -3.69
CA GLY A 179 -21.74 15.31 -4.21
C GLY A 179 -22.25 14.68 -5.49
N ASP A 180 -21.33 14.36 -6.40
CA ASP A 180 -21.60 14.11 -7.81
C ASP A 180 -22.52 12.91 -8.11
N THR A 181 -22.43 11.84 -7.31
CA THR A 181 -23.16 10.58 -7.55
C THR A 181 -23.79 10.05 -6.25
N ARG A 182 -24.45 8.88 -6.32
CA ARG A 182 -24.94 8.15 -5.13
C ARG A 182 -23.83 7.57 -4.25
N TRP A 183 -22.63 7.43 -4.79
CA TRP A 183 -21.46 6.97 -4.06
C TRP A 183 -20.87 8.12 -3.23
N LYS A 184 -20.48 7.87 -1.97
CA LYS A 184 -19.82 8.86 -1.12
C LYS A 184 -18.72 8.24 -0.28
N VAL A 185 -17.77 9.09 0.08
CA VAL A 185 -16.82 8.79 1.16
C VAL A 185 -17.55 8.78 2.52
N PRO A 186 -17.16 7.93 3.48
CA PRO A 186 -17.87 7.81 4.76
C PRO A 186 -17.94 9.09 5.60
N GLY A 187 -16.94 9.97 5.48
CA GLY A 187 -16.80 11.18 6.29
C GLY A 187 -17.69 12.36 5.89
N THR A 188 -18.44 12.27 4.78
CA THR A 188 -19.22 13.39 4.22
C THR A 188 -20.74 13.27 4.43
N ILE A 189 -21.21 12.24 5.14
CA ILE A 189 -22.64 12.06 5.40
C ILE A 189 -23.09 12.96 6.55
N ASP A 190 -23.97 13.92 6.25
CA ASP A 190 -24.68 14.71 7.28
C ASP A 190 -25.84 13.91 7.87
N TRP A 191 -25.65 13.41 9.10
CA TRP A 191 -26.67 12.66 9.82
C TRP A 191 -27.70 13.55 10.53
N SER A 192 -27.46 14.86 10.65
CA SER A 192 -28.30 15.77 11.45
C SER A 192 -29.69 15.98 10.86
N ASN A 193 -29.80 15.95 9.53
CA ASN A 193 -31.04 16.18 8.80
C ASN A 193 -31.57 14.91 8.09
N MET A 194 -30.86 13.78 8.20
CA MET A 194 -31.14 12.52 7.47
C MET A 194 -31.33 12.75 5.95
N ARG A 195 -30.79 13.86 5.43
CA ARG A 195 -30.85 14.28 4.04
C ARG A 195 -29.45 14.21 3.48
N TYR A 196 -29.36 13.57 2.34
CA TYR A 196 -28.16 13.51 1.55
C TYR A 196 -28.21 14.65 0.55
N ASN A 197 -27.32 15.64 0.68
CA ASN A 197 -27.22 16.77 -0.24
C ASN A 197 -26.19 16.42 -1.34
N PRO A 198 -26.54 16.44 -2.64
CA PRO A 198 -25.54 16.43 -3.70
C PRO A 198 -24.68 17.68 -3.66
#